data_AF-A0A497LHM9-F1
#
_entry.id   AF-A0A497LHM9-F1
#
_cell.length_a   1.000
_cell.length_b   1.000
_cell.length_c   1.000
_cell.angle_alpha   90.00
_cell.angle_beta   90.00
_cell.angle_gamma   90.00
#
_symmetry.space_group_name_H-M   'P 1'
#
loop_
_entity.id
_entity.type
_entity.pdbx_description
1 polymer ?
#
loop_
_entity_poly.entity_id
_entity_poly.type
_entity_poly.pdbx_seq_one_letter_code
_entity_poly.pdbx_strand_id
1 'polypeptide(L)'
;MASVTVDDVRDVINIGVEDVSDEKLLKMIKRAEVTLELEVNREIDYEDCSDAEKEFITVLAAIYAICYLTGGSAVGLNFSLGDQNVSIVNNAPPLNVLQMELERILNGLKKPYVGRV
;
A
#
# COMPACT_ATOMS: atom_id res chain seq x y z
N MET A 1 13.80 -11.34 -7.80
CA MET A 1 13.07 -10.05 -7.84
C MET A 1 11.65 -10.32 -7.39
N ALA A 2 11.07 -9.37 -6.68
CA ALA A 2 9.75 -9.50 -6.09
C ALA A 2 8.73 -8.79 -6.98
N SER A 3 7.51 -9.31 -7.05
CA SER A 3 6.41 -8.69 -7.78
C SER A 3 5.20 -8.54 -6.88
N VAL A 4 4.47 -7.44 -7.06
CA VAL A 4 3.21 -7.17 -6.34
C VAL A 4 2.06 -7.73 -7.15
N THR A 5 1.31 -8.66 -6.58
CA THR A 5 0.09 -9.18 -7.20
C THR A 5 -1.15 -8.67 -6.49
N VAL A 6 -2.30 -8.72 -7.18
CA VAL A 6 -3.60 -8.41 -6.57
C VAL A 6 -3.92 -9.36 -5.41
N ASP A 7 -3.37 -10.57 -5.43
CA ASP A 7 -3.54 -11.57 -4.38
C ASP A 7 -2.76 -11.20 -3.11
N ASP A 8 -1.53 -10.69 -3.24
CA ASP A 8 -0.74 -10.19 -2.09
C ASP A 8 -1.52 -9.11 -1.32
N VAL A 9 -2.15 -8.17 -2.04
CA VAL A 9 -2.93 -7.10 -1.41
C VAL A 9 -4.19 -7.64 -0.73
N ARG A 10 -4.84 -8.65 -1.32
CA ARG A 10 -6.02 -9.30 -0.74
C ARG A 10 -5.70 -10.07 0.53
N ASP A 11 -4.56 -10.75 0.57
CA ASP A 11 -4.10 -11.49 1.74
C ASP A 11 -3.87 -10.54 2.93
N VAL A 12 -3.23 -9.38 2.69
CA VAL A 12 -2.94 -8.38 3.72
C VAL A 12 -4.20 -7.81 4.39
N ILE A 13 -5.26 -7.58 3.61
CA ILE A 13 -6.52 -7.02 4.11
C ILE A 13 -7.59 -8.08 4.40
N ASN A 14 -7.26 -9.35 4.15
CA ASN A 14 -8.14 -10.51 4.31
C ASN A 14 -9.54 -10.29 3.68
N ILE A 15 -9.57 -9.87 2.42
CA ILE A 15 -10.82 -9.67 1.66
C ILE A 15 -10.92 -10.62 0.46
N GLY A 16 -12.15 -10.86 0.00
CA GLY A 16 -12.41 -11.64 -1.19
C GLY A 16 -12.41 -10.82 -2.48
N VAL A 17 -12.43 -11.54 -3.62
CA VAL A 17 -12.60 -10.96 -4.97
C VAL A 17 -13.92 -10.17 -5.10
N GLU A 18 -14.90 -10.56 -4.29
CA GLU A 18 -16.24 -9.99 -4.21
C GLU A 18 -16.31 -8.61 -3.54
N ASP A 19 -15.31 -8.25 -2.71
CA ASP A 19 -15.23 -6.94 -2.06
C ASP A 19 -14.62 -5.88 -3.00
N VAL A 20 -13.52 -6.22 -3.67
CA VAL A 20 -12.82 -5.33 -4.60
C VAL A 20 -12.39 -6.08 -5.86
N SER A 21 -12.89 -5.62 -7.00
CA SER A 21 -12.55 -6.14 -8.33
C SER A 21 -11.05 -5.99 -8.64
N ASP A 22 -10.49 -6.97 -9.34
CA ASP A 22 -9.06 -7.04 -9.69
C ASP A 22 -8.61 -5.79 -10.48
N GLU A 23 -9.46 -5.27 -11.36
CA GLU A 23 -9.18 -4.02 -12.09
C GLU A 23 -9.00 -2.80 -11.18
N LYS A 24 -9.72 -2.75 -10.04
CA LYS A 24 -9.59 -1.67 -9.06
C LYS A 24 -8.33 -1.85 -8.22
N LEU A 25 -8.05 -3.06 -7.74
CA LEU A 25 -6.82 -3.37 -7.02
C LEU A 25 -5.58 -3.08 -7.87
N LEU A 26 -5.60 -3.46 -9.15
CA LEU A 26 -4.50 -3.20 -10.07
C LEU A 26 -4.30 -1.69 -10.31
N LYS A 27 -5.38 -0.91 -10.38
CA LYS A 27 -5.28 0.57 -10.39
C LYS A 27 -4.70 1.13 -9.09
N MET A 28 -5.03 0.54 -7.94
CA MET A 28 -4.48 0.96 -6.64
C MET A 28 -3.00 0.65 -6.54
N ILE A 29 -2.56 -0.52 -7.00
CA ILE A 29 -1.15 -0.93 -7.08
C ILE A 29 -0.36 0.06 -7.95
N LYS A 30 -0.83 0.33 -9.17
CA LYS A 30 -0.18 1.32 -10.06
C LYS A 30 -0.12 2.72 -9.45
N ARG A 31 -1.14 3.11 -8.70
CA ARG A 31 -1.15 4.40 -8.00
C ARG A 31 -0.16 4.42 -6.84
N ALA A 32 0.00 3.30 -6.15
CA ALA A 32 0.96 3.13 -5.07
C ALA A 32 2.40 3.14 -5.59
N GLU A 33 2.65 2.45 -6.70
CA GLU A 33 3.90 2.50 -7.48
C GLU A 33 4.27 3.94 -7.83
N VAL A 34 3.41 4.67 -8.56
CA VAL A 34 3.67 6.07 -8.93
C VAL A 34 3.90 6.95 -7.69
N THR A 35 3.20 6.68 -6.58
CA THR A 35 3.43 7.42 -5.33
C THR A 35 4.84 7.17 -4.81
N LEU A 36 5.28 5.91 -4.79
CA LEU A 36 6.62 5.56 -4.36
C LEU A 36 7.69 6.17 -5.29
N GLU A 37 7.48 6.11 -6.61
CA GLU A 37 8.38 6.72 -7.60
C GLU A 37 8.59 8.22 -7.36
N LEU A 38 7.50 8.94 -7.08
CA LEU A 38 7.54 10.37 -6.76
C LEU A 38 8.33 10.66 -5.47
N GLU A 39 8.22 9.77 -4.48
CA GLU A 39 8.89 9.93 -3.19
C GLU A 39 10.39 9.59 -3.26
N VAL A 40 10.77 8.55 -3.99
CA VAL A 40 12.18 8.15 -4.17
C VAL A 40 12.86 8.84 -5.35
N ASN A 41 12.11 9.57 -6.18
CA ASN A 41 12.58 10.19 -7.43
C ASN A 41 13.28 9.18 -8.36
N ARG A 42 12.69 7.99 -8.50
CA ARG A 42 13.20 6.89 -9.32
C ARG A 42 12.03 6.12 -9.92
N GLU A 43 12.22 5.59 -11.13
CA GLU A 43 11.28 4.65 -11.76
C GLU A 43 11.31 3.31 -11.01
N ILE A 44 10.13 2.82 -10.64
CA ILE A 44 9.91 1.57 -9.92
C ILE A 44 8.90 0.78 -10.73
N ASP A 45 9.22 -0.50 -10.96
CA ASP A 45 8.32 -1.42 -11.63
C ASP A 45 7.74 -2.38 -10.59
N TYR A 46 6.42 -2.37 -10.39
CA TYR A 46 5.76 -3.29 -9.46
C TYR A 46 5.91 -4.78 -9.85
N GLU A 47 6.27 -5.08 -11.11
CA GLU A 47 6.54 -6.44 -11.60
C GLU A 47 8.00 -6.88 -11.33
N ASP A 48 8.91 -5.93 -11.12
CA ASP A 48 10.34 -6.18 -10.90
C ASP A 48 10.94 -5.22 -9.85
N CYS A 49 10.51 -5.40 -8.59
CA CYS A 49 10.93 -4.54 -7.49
C CYS A 49 11.72 -5.30 -6.40
N SER A 50 12.40 -4.56 -5.53
CA SER A 50 13.02 -5.09 -4.32
C SER A 50 11.95 -5.45 -3.28
N ASP A 51 12.28 -6.34 -2.34
CA ASP A 51 11.34 -6.74 -1.28
C ASP A 51 10.79 -5.53 -0.49
N ALA A 52 11.59 -4.49 -0.29
CA ALA A 52 11.18 -3.27 0.40
C ALA A 52 10.17 -2.43 -0.43
N GLU A 53 10.37 -2.35 -1.74
CA GLU A 53 9.45 -1.68 -2.66
C GLU A 53 8.15 -2.48 -2.81
N LYS A 54 8.25 -3.81 -2.92
CA LYS A 54 7.09 -4.71 -2.92
C LYS A 54 6.23 -4.49 -1.68
N GLU A 55 6.85 -4.49 -0.50
CA GLU A 55 6.13 -4.33 0.76
C GLU A 55 5.46 -2.95 0.83
N PHE A 56 6.15 -1.89 0.42
CA PHE A 56 5.59 -0.55 0.39
C PHE A 56 4.35 -0.46 -0.52
N ILE A 57 4.46 -0.95 -1.75
CA ILE A 57 3.37 -0.91 -2.73
C ILE A 57 2.19 -1.74 -2.24
N THR A 58 2.45 -2.92 -1.67
CA THR A 58 1.41 -3.83 -1.16
C THR A 58 0.66 -3.18 0.00
N VAL A 59 1.37 -2.62 0.98
CA VAL A 59 0.78 -1.93 2.14
C VAL A 59 0.00 -0.68 1.71
N LEU A 60 0.54 0.12 0.78
CA LEU A 60 -0.15 1.31 0.30
C LEU A 60 -1.41 0.97 -0.51
N ALA A 61 -1.35 -0.06 -1.35
CA ALA A 61 -2.51 -0.57 -2.07
C ALA A 61 -3.58 -1.13 -1.12
N ALA A 62 -3.17 -1.81 -0.04
CA ALA A 62 -4.06 -2.27 1.02
C ALA A 62 -4.78 -1.10 1.72
N ILE A 63 -4.06 -0.01 2.05
CA ILE A 63 -4.66 1.21 2.61
C ILE A 63 -5.69 1.80 1.64
N TYR A 64 -5.37 1.88 0.35
CA TYR A 64 -6.29 2.36 -0.67
C TYR A 64 -7.55 1.50 -0.78
N ALA A 65 -7.42 0.17 -0.68
CA ALA A 65 -8.54 -0.75 -0.66
C ALA A 65 -9.41 -0.56 0.59
N ILE A 66 -8.81 -0.42 1.77
CA ILE A 66 -9.55 -0.15 3.02
C ILE A 66 -10.29 1.19 2.95
N CYS A 67 -9.63 2.24 2.45
CA CYS A 67 -10.27 3.54 2.26
C CYS A 67 -11.44 3.44 1.28
N TYR A 68 -11.30 2.67 0.20
CA TYR A 68 -12.40 2.42 -0.74
C TYR A 68 -13.57 1.68 -0.09
N LEU A 69 -13.30 0.64 0.70
CA LEU A 69 -14.32 -0.16 1.38
C LEU A 69 -15.06 0.62 2.48
N THR A 70 -14.37 1.53 3.16
CA THR A 70 -14.95 2.40 4.20
C THR A 70 -15.67 3.63 3.64
N GLY A 71 -15.71 3.80 2.31
CA GLY A 71 -16.24 5.02 1.69
C GLY A 71 -15.39 6.26 1.99
N GLY A 72 -14.15 6.05 2.41
CA GLY A 72 -13.14 7.08 2.62
C GLY A 72 -12.51 7.56 1.32
N SER A 73 -11.50 8.42 1.46
CA SER A 73 -10.74 8.96 0.34
C SER A 73 -9.26 8.81 0.62
N ALA A 74 -8.52 8.31 -0.37
CA ALA A 74 -7.07 8.21 -0.31
C ALA A 74 -6.43 8.74 -1.59
N VAL A 75 -5.45 9.63 -1.41
CA VAL A 75 -4.70 10.28 -2.48
C VAL A 75 -3.23 10.40 -2.04
N GLY A 76 -2.37 9.57 -2.64
CA GLY A 76 -0.96 9.51 -2.27
C GLY A 76 -0.79 8.98 -0.85
N LEU A 77 0.09 9.61 -0.07
CA LEU A 77 0.31 9.29 1.34
C LEU A 77 -0.78 9.87 2.27
N ASN A 78 -1.73 10.63 1.74
CA ASN A 78 -2.82 11.21 2.52
C ASN A 78 -4.09 10.37 2.37
N PHE A 79 -4.56 9.81 3.47
CA PHE A 79 -5.74 8.96 3.49
C PHE A 79 -6.67 9.30 4.65
N SER A 80 -7.96 9.26 4.36
CA SER A 80 -9.06 9.46 5.30
C SER A 80 -9.99 8.27 5.19
N LEU A 81 -10.28 7.60 6.29
CA LEU A 81 -11.39 6.66 6.33
C LEU A 81 -12.70 7.44 6.26
N GLY A 82 -13.69 6.80 5.67
CA GLY A 82 -15.07 7.25 5.71
C GLY A 82 -15.71 6.77 7.00
N ASP A 83 -16.88 6.16 6.88
CA ASP A 83 -17.61 5.67 8.03
C ASP A 83 -16.91 4.44 8.63
N GLN A 84 -16.57 4.53 9.93
CA GLN A 84 -15.79 3.52 10.66
C GLN A 84 -16.62 2.27 11.03
N ASN A 85 -17.83 2.12 10.46
CA ASN A 85 -18.77 1.02 10.70
C ASN A 85 -18.68 -0.04 9.58
N VAL A 86 -17.47 -0.42 9.20
CA VAL A 86 -17.25 -1.57 8.32
C VAL A 86 -16.53 -2.62 9.15
N SER A 87 -17.14 -3.79 9.33
CA SER A 87 -16.60 -4.90 10.14
C SER A 87 -15.17 -5.33 9.74
N ILE A 88 -14.72 -4.94 8.53
CA ILE A 88 -13.38 -5.12 7.98
C ILE A 88 -12.34 -4.25 8.72
N VAL A 89 -12.71 -3.06 9.21
CA VAL A 89 -11.83 -2.14 9.97
C VAL A 89 -11.49 -2.69 11.35
N ASN A 90 -12.35 -3.53 11.95
CA ASN A 90 -12.09 -4.11 13.26
C ASN A 90 -11.04 -5.23 13.23
N ASN A 91 -10.77 -5.82 12.06
CA ASN A 91 -9.74 -6.85 11.87
C ASN A 91 -8.47 -6.32 11.18
N ALA A 92 -8.52 -5.13 10.57
CA ALA A 92 -7.36 -4.48 9.98
C ALA A 92 -6.50 -3.77 11.05
N PRO A 93 -5.17 -3.68 10.86
CA PRO A 93 -4.31 -2.87 11.72
C PRO A 93 -4.82 -1.43 11.75
N PRO A 94 -4.74 -0.73 12.90
CA PRO A 94 -5.15 0.65 12.98
C PRO A 94 -4.29 1.50 12.04
N LEU A 95 -4.90 2.44 11.32
CA LEU A 95 -4.24 3.22 10.26
C LEU A 95 -2.96 3.94 10.71
N ASN A 96 -2.85 4.29 12.00
CA ASN A 96 -1.65 4.90 12.56
C ASN A 96 -0.44 3.95 12.47
N VAL A 97 -0.64 2.64 12.62
CA VAL A 97 0.39 1.62 12.47
C VAL A 97 0.80 1.54 11.00
N LEU A 98 -0.17 1.50 10.09
CA LEU A 98 0.11 1.49 8.66
C LEU A 98 0.82 2.78 8.20
N GLN A 99 0.46 3.95 8.73
CA GLN A 99 1.19 5.22 8.49
C GLN A 99 2.62 5.15 8.99
N MET A 100 2.82 4.71 10.24
CA MET A 100 4.17 4.62 10.82
C MET A 100 5.04 3.62 10.06
N GLU A 101 4.48 2.50 9.62
CA GLU A 101 5.18 1.49 8.84
C GLU A 101 5.52 1.99 7.44
N LEU A 102 4.56 2.66 6.78
CA LEU A 102 4.76 3.32 5.50
C LEU A 102 5.86 4.40 5.58
N GLU A 103 5.81 5.28 6.58
CA GLU A 103 6.84 6.30 6.83
C GLU A 103 8.20 5.68 7.16
N ARG A 104 8.22 4.55 7.88
CA ARG A 104 9.45 3.84 8.22
C ARG A 104 10.09 3.22 6.98
N ILE A 105 9.31 2.56 6.13
CA ILE A 105 9.77 1.98 4.86
C ILE A 105 10.22 3.11 3.93
N LEU A 106 9.44 4.18 3.82
CA LEU A 106 9.77 5.36 3.01
C LEU A 106 11.08 6.01 3.46
N ASN A 107 11.28 6.19 4.76
CA ASN A 107 12.54 6.70 5.30
C ASN A 107 13.71 5.73 5.09
N GLY A 108 13.45 4.42 5.06
CA GLY A 108 14.43 3.41 4.70
C GLY A 108 14.85 3.51 3.23
N LEU A 109 13.91 3.75 2.33
CA LEU A 109 14.12 3.90 0.89
C LEU A 109 14.72 5.28 0.51
N LYS A 110 14.35 6.35 1.22
CA LYS A 110 14.88 7.70 1.02
C LYS A 110 16.29 7.90 1.54
N LYS A 111 16.72 7.11 2.53
CA LYS A 111 18.12 7.15 2.98
C LYS A 111 18.98 6.50 1.90
N PRO A 112 20.05 7.16 1.42
CA PRO A 112 21.07 6.43 0.68
C PRO A 112 21.53 5.31 1.61
N TYR A 113 21.56 4.08 1.11
CA TYR A 113 22.07 2.91 1.82
C TYR A 113 23.43 3.25 2.46
N VAL A 114 23.42 3.69 3.71
CA VAL A 114 24.63 3.83 4.51
C VAL A 114 24.88 2.44 5.02
N GLY A 115 25.66 1.70 4.23
CA GLY A 115 26.12 0.36 4.57
C GLY A 115 26.54 0.33 6.04
N ARG A 116 26.00 -0.64 6.75
CA ARG A 116 26.46 -0.99 8.09
C ARG A 116 27.91 -1.46 7.95
N VAL A 117 28.85 -0.55 8.25
CA VAL A 117 30.26 -0.85 8.54
C VAL A 117 30.39 -1.59 9.87
#